data_AF-A0A1H3LU73-F1
#
_entry.id   AF-A0A1H3LU73-F1
#
_cell.length_a   1.000
_cell.length_b   1.000
_cell.length_c   1.000
_cell.angle_alpha   90.00
_cell.angle_beta   90.00
_cell.angle_gamma   90.00
#
_symmetry.space_group_name_H-M   'P 1'
#
loop_
_entity.id
_entity.type
_entity.pdbx_description
1 polymer ?
#
loop_
_entity_poly.entity_id
_entity_poly.type
_entity_poly.pdbx_seq_one_letter_code
_entity_poly.pdbx_strand_id
1 'polypeptide(L)'
;MENMPNSFSETPTLQGLIRSLGNKTDIVGKAQQILVDQGHTFARSTIYSTIQRNGANNAVIEAALLDAVAAEKKQRADLDARRQALSE
;
A
#
# COMPACT_ATOMS: atom_id res chain seq x y z
N MET A 1 -15.45 27.58 -17.44
CA MET A 1 -14.94 26.20 -17.52
C MET A 1 -13.67 26.16 -16.70
N GLU A 2 -13.77 25.75 -15.44
CA GLU A 2 -12.61 25.62 -14.56
C GLU A 2 -11.78 24.42 -15.02
N ASN A 3 -10.54 24.69 -15.42
CA ASN A 3 -9.52 23.69 -15.70
C ASN A 3 -9.24 22.92 -14.40
N MET A 4 -9.84 21.75 -14.23
CA MET A 4 -9.34 20.78 -13.28
C MET A 4 -7.93 20.36 -13.72
N PRO A 5 -6.88 20.57 -12.91
CA PRO A 5 -5.54 20.10 -13.25
C PRO A 5 -5.55 18.57 -13.33
N ASN A 6 -5.34 18.05 -14.55
CA ASN A 6 -5.11 16.64 -14.81
C ASN A 6 -3.88 16.16 -14.00
N SER A 7 -4.12 15.66 -12.79
CA SER A 7 -3.07 15.19 -11.86
C SER A 7 -2.56 13.79 -12.21
N PHE A 8 -2.57 13.42 -13.50
CA PHE A 8 -2.10 12.12 -14.00
C PHE A 8 -0.59 12.06 -14.24
N SER A 9 0.13 13.17 -13.97
CA SER A 9 1.58 13.31 -14.23
C SER A 9 2.45 13.28 -12.97
N GLU A 10 1.88 13.11 -11.78
CA GLU A 10 2.65 13.02 -10.54
C GLU A 10 3.05 11.57 -10.25
N THR A 11 4.34 11.34 -9.97
CA THR A 11 4.85 10.03 -9.54
C THR A 11 4.05 9.57 -8.32
N PRO A 12 3.44 8.38 -8.35
CA PRO A 12 2.60 7.92 -7.25
C PRO A 12 3.45 7.77 -5.97
N THR A 13 3.03 8.45 -4.89
CA THR A 13 3.68 8.33 -3.58
C THR A 13 3.17 7.11 -2.81
N LEU A 14 3.96 6.59 -1.87
CA LEU A 14 3.52 5.54 -0.94
C LEU A 14 2.22 5.91 -0.24
N GLN A 15 2.09 7.17 0.19
CA GLN A 15 0.86 7.66 0.81
C GLN A 15 -0.32 7.63 -0.17
N GLY A 16 -0.12 8.06 -1.42
CA GLY A 16 -1.14 8.01 -2.47
C GLY A 16 -1.58 6.58 -2.78
N LEU A 17 -0.62 5.66 -2.92
CA LEU A 17 -0.87 4.25 -3.17
C LEU A 17 -1.68 3.61 -2.03
N ILE A 18 -1.27 3.82 -0.77
CA ILE A 18 -1.99 3.29 0.38
C ILE A 18 -3.39 3.88 0.48
N ARG A 19 -3.53 5.20 0.28
CA ARG A 19 -4.82 5.89 0.32
C ARG A 19 -5.78 5.39 -0.75
N SER A 20 -5.27 5.05 -1.95
CA SER A 20 -6.08 4.50 -3.05
C SER A 20 -6.74 3.16 -2.73
N LEU A 21 -6.19 2.40 -1.76
CA LEU A 21 -6.79 1.15 -1.29
C LEU A 21 -8.00 1.39 -0.37
N GLY A 22 -8.17 2.60 0.15
CA GLY A 22 -9.28 2.98 1.01
C GLY A 22 -9.07 2.68 2.50
N ASN A 23 -9.97 3.20 3.32
CA ASN A 23 -9.81 3.30 4.78
C ASN A 23 -9.87 1.97 5.55
N LYS A 24 -10.26 0.86 4.91
CA LYS A 24 -10.41 -0.45 5.57
C LYS A 24 -9.16 -1.33 5.50
N THR A 25 -8.06 -0.83 4.95
CA THR A 25 -6.83 -1.62 4.75
C THR A 25 -5.78 -1.31 5.80
N ASP A 26 -5.35 -2.30 6.59
CA ASP A 26 -4.18 -2.17 7.47
C ASP A 26 -2.87 -2.53 6.74
N ILE A 27 -2.47 -1.68 5.78
CA ILE A 27 -1.20 -1.87 5.05
C ILE A 27 0.00 -1.83 6.00
N VAL A 28 -0.04 -0.99 7.04
CA VAL A 28 1.06 -0.88 7.99
C VAL A 28 1.24 -2.17 8.78
N GLY A 29 0.15 -2.80 9.23
CA GLY A 29 0.20 -4.12 9.87
C GLY A 29 0.74 -5.20 8.92
N LYS A 30 0.28 -5.23 7.67
CA LYS A 30 0.78 -6.19 6.67
C LYS A 30 2.27 -6.01 6.37
N ALA A 31 2.71 -4.77 6.17
CA ALA A 31 4.12 -4.45 5.94
C ALA A 31 4.97 -4.81 7.16
N GLN A 32 4.46 -4.55 8.37
CA GLN A 32 5.14 -4.95 9.61
C GLN A 32 5.31 -6.48 9.69
N GLN A 33 4.31 -7.26 9.31
CA GLN A 33 4.43 -8.72 9.27
C GLN A 33 5.49 -9.17 8.25
N ILE A 34 5.47 -8.62 7.04
CA ILE A 34 6.47 -8.92 5.99
C ILE A 34 7.89 -8.63 6.50
N LEU A 35 8.08 -7.50 7.18
CA LEU A 35 9.37 -7.14 7.76
C LEU A 35 9.83 -8.15 8.82
N VAL A 36 8.92 -8.58 9.70
CA VAL A 36 9.20 -9.60 10.72
C VAL A 36 9.59 -10.94 10.07
N ASP A 37 8.86 -11.35 9.04
CA ASP A 37 9.14 -12.60 8.30
C ASP A 37 10.50 -12.55 7.58
N GLN A 38 10.95 -11.34 7.19
CA GLN A 38 12.29 -11.08 6.63
C GLN A 38 13.38 -10.95 7.71
N GLY A 39 13.05 -11.09 9.00
CA GLY A 39 14.00 -10.96 10.11
C GLY A 39 14.25 -9.52 10.57
N HIS A 40 13.45 -8.57 10.11
CA HIS A 40 13.56 -7.16 10.50
C HIS A 40 12.48 -6.77 11.51
N THR A 41 12.89 -6.14 12.61
CA THR A 41 11.96 -5.58 13.61
C THR A 41 12.01 -4.06 13.59
N PHE A 42 10.93 -3.43 13.12
CA PHE A 42 10.77 -1.99 13.12
C PHE A 42 9.54 -1.57 13.92
N ALA A 43 9.63 -0.40 14.58
CA ALA A 43 8.47 0.20 15.23
C ALA A 43 7.47 0.71 14.18
N ARG A 44 6.17 0.64 14.49
CA ARG A 44 5.13 1.18 13.60
C ARG A 44 5.33 2.67 13.29
N SER A 45 5.83 3.44 14.25
CA SER A 45 6.17 4.86 14.06
C SER A 45 7.22 5.06 12.95
N THR A 46 8.21 4.18 12.86
CA THR A 46 9.21 4.20 11.78
C THR A 46 8.55 3.94 10.43
N ILE A 47 7.63 2.96 10.36
CA ILE A 47 6.89 2.65 9.13
C ILE A 47 6.04 3.84 8.67
N TYR A 48 5.30 4.47 9.59
CA TYR A 48 4.54 5.69 9.28
C TYR A 48 5.44 6.83 8.82
N SER A 49 6.61 7.02 9.45
CA SER A 49 7.58 8.02 9.02
C SER A 49 8.10 7.75 7.61
N THR A 50 8.32 6.48 7.25
CA THR A 50 8.72 6.10 5.89
C THR A 50 7.63 6.36 4.86
N ILE A 51 6.36 6.13 5.20
CA ILE A 51 5.23 6.53 4.33
C ILE A 51 5.23 8.05 4.10
N GLN A 52 5.36 8.84 5.17
CA GLN A 52 5.37 10.30 5.09
C GLN A 52 6.54 10.85 4.27
N ARG A 53 7.69 10.17 4.31
CA ARG A 53 8.90 10.53 3.55
C ARG A 53 8.99 9.83 2.20
N ASN A 54 7.93 9.17 1.76
CA ASN A 54 7.85 8.46 0.49
C ASN A 54 9.03 7.49 0.26
N GLY A 55 9.38 6.68 1.27
CA GLY A 55 10.41 5.65 1.15
C GLY A 55 11.86 6.14 1.31
N ALA A 56 12.11 7.44 1.13
CA ALA A 56 13.45 8.02 1.03
C ALA A 56 14.37 7.79 2.26
N ASN A 57 13.80 7.49 3.43
CA ASN A 57 14.54 7.25 4.66
C ASN A 57 14.81 5.76 4.96
N ASN A 58 14.11 4.82 4.31
CA ASN A 58 14.29 3.39 4.57
C ASN A 58 13.74 2.52 3.42
N ALA A 59 14.63 2.08 2.54
CA ALA A 59 14.30 1.26 1.38
C ALA A 59 13.73 -0.14 1.74
N VAL A 60 14.10 -0.70 2.89
CA VAL A 60 13.59 -2.01 3.35
C VAL A 60 12.11 -1.90 3.73
N ILE A 61 11.77 -0.85 4.49
CA ILE A 61 10.38 -0.58 4.87
C ILE A 61 9.56 -0.19 3.64
N GLU A 62 10.13 0.60 2.71
CA GLU A 62 9.48 0.93 1.44
C GLU A 62 9.11 -0.33 0.64
N ALA A 63 10.06 -1.24 0.44
CA ALA A 63 9.83 -2.49 -0.27
C ALA A 63 8.69 -3.31 0.39
N ALA A 64 8.72 -3.46 1.72
CA ALA A 64 7.68 -4.18 2.44
C ALA A 64 6.29 -3.50 2.33
N LEU A 65 6.23 -2.16 2.28
CA LEU A 65 4.99 -1.43 2.05
C LEU A 65 4.44 -1.67 0.64
N LEU A 66 5.31 -1.66 -0.37
CA LEU A 66 4.93 -1.94 -1.76
C LEU A 66 4.43 -3.38 -1.91
N ASP A 67 5.09 -4.35 -1.28
CA ASP A 67 4.66 -5.75 -1.25
C ASP A 67 3.30 -5.91 -0.58
N ALA A 68 3.08 -5.24 0.55
CA ALA A 68 1.78 -5.23 1.23
C ALA A 68 0.66 -4.65 0.35
N VAL A 69 0.95 -3.57 -0.38
CA VAL A 69 0.00 -2.97 -1.35
C VAL A 69 -0.32 -3.94 -2.49
N ALA A 70 0.70 -4.60 -3.06
CA ALA A 70 0.52 -5.58 -4.12
C ALA A 70 -0.32 -6.79 -3.66
N ALA A 71 -0.03 -7.30 -2.47
CA ALA A 71 -0.77 -8.40 -1.86
C ALA A 71 -2.24 -8.05 -1.63
N GLU A 72 -2.54 -6.86 -1.12
CA GLU A 72 -3.91 -6.39 -0.94
C GLU A 72 -4.67 -6.31 -2.27
N LYS A 73 -4.07 -5.72 -3.31
CA LYS A 73 -4.70 -5.62 -4.63
C LYS A 73 -5.01 -7.00 -5.20
N LYS A 74 -4.08 -7.95 -5.06
CA LYS A 74 -4.28 -9.34 -5.50
C LYS A 74 -5.42 -10.01 -4.74
N GLN A 75 -5.49 -9.85 -3.42
CA GLN A 75 -6.56 -10.42 -2.60
C GLN A 75 -7.93 -9.88 -3.03
N ARG A 76 -8.05 -8.58 -3.31
CA ARG A 76 -9.31 -7.99 -3.78
C ARG A 76 -9.72 -8.51 -5.14
N ALA A 77 -8.78 -8.58 -6.09
CA ALA A 77 -9.06 -9.12 -7.41
C ALA A 77 -9.54 -10.59 -7.34
N ASP A 78 -8.92 -11.41 -6.48
CA ASP A 78 -9.35 -12.80 -6.25
C ASP A 78 -10.75 -12.87 -5.63
N LEU A 79 -11.06 -12.00 -4.66
CA LEU A 79 -12.40 -11.93 -4.05
C LEU A 79 -13.47 -11.50 -5.05
N ASP A 80 -13.17 -10.51 -5.90
CA ASP A 80 -14.12 -10.02 -6.91
C ASP A 80 -14.35 -11.07 -8.00
N ALA A 81 -13.32 -11.80 -8.44
CA ALA A 81 -13.46 -12.93 -9.35
C ALA A 81 -14.34 -14.04 -8.75
N ARG A 82 -14.14 -14.38 -7.48
CA ARG A 82 -14.98 -15.36 -6.77
C ARG A 82 -16.43 -14.90 -6.65
N ARG A 83 -16.68 -13.61 -6.39
CA ARG A 83 -18.03 -13.04 -6.34
C ARG A 83 -18.75 -13.16 -7.68
N GLN A 84 -18.04 -12.88 -8.78
CA GLN A 84 -18.58 -13.02 -10.12
C GLN A 84 -18.95 -14.48 -10.39
N ALA A 85 -18.05 -15.43 -10.13
CA ALA A 85 -18.29 -16.86 -10.33
C ALA A 85 -19.44 -17.44 -9.47
N LEU A 86 -19.78 -16.80 -8.34
CA LEU A 86 -20.92 -17.19 -7.49
C LEU A 86 -22.24 -16.52 -7.91
N SER A 87 -22.18 -15.50 -8.77
CA SER A 87 -23.37 -14.77 -9.26
C SER A 87 -23.84 -15.26 -10.64
N GLU A 88 -23.06 -16.16 -11.25
CA GLU A 88 -23.39 -16.92 -12.47
C GLU A 88 -24.08 -18.25 -12.12
#